data_AF-A0A7U4GH65-F1
#
_entry.id   AF-A0A7U4GH65-F1
#
_cell.length_a   1.000
_cell.length_b   1.000
_cell.length_c   1.000
_cell.angle_alpha   90.00
_cell.angle_beta   90.00
_cell.angle_gamma   90.00
#
_symmetry.space_group_name_H-M   'P 1'
#
loop_
_entity.id
_entity.type
_entity.pdbx_description
1 polymer ?
#
loop_
_entity_poly.entity_id
_entity_poly.type
_entity_poly.pdbx_seq_one_letter_code
_entity_poly.pdbx_strand_id
1 'polypeptide(L)'
;MELNPVFARRLYLCWLISQGEPLNVPGLMALTGWPRRTLQDILKALPGLGISMTFVQDGVRNNAGYYRLDSWGPLNKQWIADNHDFILAAIK
;
A
#
# COMPACT_ATOMS: atom_id res chain seq x y z
N MET A 1 22.24 1.84 -1.50
CA MET A 1 21.49 1.74 -0.23
C MET A 1 20.58 0.53 -0.38
N GLU A 2 20.58 -0.41 0.56
CA GLU A 2 19.66 -1.54 0.52
C GLU A 2 18.46 -1.26 1.43
N LEU A 3 17.25 -1.34 0.88
CA LEU A 3 16.02 -1.26 1.67
C LEU A 3 15.68 -2.65 2.18
N ASN A 4 15.28 -2.75 3.45
CA ASN A 4 14.75 -3.97 4.00
C ASN A 4 13.48 -4.41 3.23
N PRO A 5 13.35 -5.68 2.77
CA PRO A 5 12.21 -6.11 1.96
C PRO A 5 10.84 -5.96 2.64
N VAL A 6 10.76 -6.07 3.97
CA VAL A 6 9.50 -5.86 4.72
C VAL A 6 9.12 -4.39 4.69
N PHE A 7 10.07 -3.48 4.85
CA PHE A 7 9.83 -2.05 4.76
C PHE A 7 9.51 -1.62 3.32
N ALA A 8 10.23 -2.14 2.33
CA ALA A 8 10.00 -1.87 0.91
C ALA A 8 8.57 -2.22 0.47
N ARG A 9 8.04 -3.38 0.91
CA ARG A 9 6.63 -3.76 0.64
C ARG A 9 5.63 -2.75 1.20
N ARG A 10 5.89 -2.15 2.37
CA ARG A 10 5.02 -1.12 2.97
C ARG A 10 5.01 0.14 2.13
N LEU A 11 6.20 0.63 1.75
CA LEU A 11 6.34 1.83 0.91
C LEU A 11 5.67 1.64 -0.46
N TYR A 12 5.94 0.51 -1.10
CA TYR A 12 5.38 0.20 -2.42
C TYR A 12 3.86 0.08 -2.39
N LEU A 13 3.30 -0.52 -1.34
CA LEU A 13 1.84 -0.61 -1.20
C LEU A 13 1.20 0.78 -1.05
N CYS A 14 1.80 1.67 -0.24
CA CYS A 14 1.34 3.06 -0.14
C CYS A 14 1.41 3.79 -1.48
N TRP A 15 2.50 3.58 -2.25
CA TRP A 15 2.65 4.15 -3.58
C TRP A 15 1.56 3.68 -4.55
N LEU A 16 1.30 2.36 -4.63
CA LEU A 16 0.26 1.78 -5.46
C LEU A 16 -1.12 2.40 -5.17
N ILE A 17 -1.51 2.44 -3.89
CA ILE A 17 -2.80 2.97 -3.46
C ILE A 17 -2.90 4.48 -3.73
N SER A 18 -1.77 5.20 -3.76
CA SER A 18 -1.75 6.64 -4.02
C SER A 18 -1.91 7.03 -5.50
N GLN A 19 -1.85 6.08 -6.45
CA GLN A 19 -1.92 6.37 -7.89
C GLN A 19 -3.33 6.78 -8.38
N GLY A 20 -4.35 6.71 -7.53
CA GLY A 20 -5.70 7.17 -7.83
C GLY A 20 -6.64 6.09 -8.36
N GLU A 21 -6.14 4.90 -8.70
CA GLU A 21 -6.99 3.74 -8.99
C GLU A 21 -7.60 3.17 -7.68
N PRO A 22 -8.92 2.91 -7.63
CA PRO A 22 -9.55 2.26 -6.48
C PRO A 22 -9.04 0.82 -6.31
N LEU A 23 -8.16 0.59 -5.33
CA LEU A 23 -7.56 -0.72 -5.08
C LEU A 23 -8.09 -1.34 -3.78
N ASN A 24 -8.49 -2.61 -3.88
CA ASN A 24 -8.84 -3.45 -2.74
C ASN A 24 -7.89 -4.65 -2.65
N VAL A 25 -8.05 -5.51 -1.64
CA VAL A 25 -7.13 -6.65 -1.48
C VAL A 25 -7.05 -7.54 -2.73
N PRO A 26 -8.17 -7.98 -3.35
CA PRO A 26 -8.11 -8.68 -4.64
C PRO A 26 -7.36 -7.93 -5.76
N GLY A 27 -7.59 -6.63 -5.95
CA GLY A 27 -6.89 -5.82 -6.96
C GLY A 27 -5.39 -5.72 -6.69
N LEU A 28 -5.02 -5.53 -5.43
CA LEU A 28 -3.62 -5.52 -4.99
C LEU A 28 -2.95 -6.88 -5.19
N MET A 29 -3.66 -7.99 -4.97
CA MET A 29 -3.15 -9.33 -5.27
C MET A 29 -2.87 -9.49 -6.77
N ALA A 30 -3.78 -9.01 -7.63
CA ALA A 30 -3.60 -9.10 -9.08
C ALA A 30 -2.39 -8.28 -9.57
N LEU A 31 -2.17 -7.09 -9.01
CA LEU A 31 -1.03 -6.23 -9.38
C LEU A 31 0.32 -6.72 -8.84
N THR A 32 0.34 -7.25 -7.62
CA THR A 32 1.60 -7.57 -6.92
C THR A 32 1.98 -9.04 -6.97
N GLY A 33 1.03 -9.94 -7.21
CA GLY A 33 1.18 -11.38 -7.01
C GLY A 33 1.33 -11.80 -5.55
N TRP A 34 1.19 -10.90 -4.57
CA TRP A 34 1.39 -11.24 -3.17
C TRP A 34 0.19 -11.97 -2.57
N PRO A 35 0.41 -12.89 -1.61
CA PRO A 35 -0.67 -13.54 -0.90
C PRO A 35 -1.56 -12.53 -0.16
N ARG A 36 -2.86 -12.82 -0.08
CA ARG A 36 -3.84 -12.03 0.67
C ARG A 36 -3.36 -11.67 2.07
N ARG A 37 -2.82 -12.66 2.79
CA ARG A 37 -2.34 -12.50 4.17
C ARG A 37 -1.22 -11.47 4.27
N THR A 38 -0.28 -11.47 3.31
CA THR A 38 0.83 -10.51 3.22
C THR A 38 0.32 -9.08 3.09
N LEU A 39 -0.63 -8.85 2.18
CA LEU A 39 -1.23 -7.53 1.99
C LEU A 39 -1.96 -7.06 3.25
N GLN A 40 -2.75 -7.94 3.87
CA GLN A 40 -3.45 -7.63 5.11
C GLN A 40 -2.50 -7.31 6.28
N ASP A 41 -1.38 -8.04 6.40
CA ASP A 41 -0.35 -7.76 7.41
C ASP A 41 0.33 -6.41 7.19
N ILE A 42 0.64 -6.08 5.93
CA ILE A 42 1.18 -4.77 5.57
C ILE A 42 0.19 -3.67 5.97
N LEU A 43 -1.05 -3.75 5.49
CA LEU A 43 -2.11 -2.77 5.76
C LEU A 43 -2.33 -2.55 7.27
N LYS A 44 -2.32 -3.63 8.05
CA LYS A 44 -2.46 -3.59 9.52
C LYS A 44 -1.28 -2.91 10.21
N ALA A 45 -0.09 -2.96 9.63
CA ALA A 45 1.13 -2.39 10.21
C ALA A 45 1.32 -0.89 9.89
N LEU A 46 0.69 -0.36 8.84
CA LEU A 46 0.87 1.03 8.40
C LEU A 46 0.54 2.09 9.46
N PRO A 47 -0.52 1.95 10.29
CA PRO A 47 -0.81 2.91 11.36
C PRO A 47 0.34 3.04 12.37
N GLY A 48 1.07 1.95 12.64
CA GLY A 48 2.25 1.97 13.51
C GLY A 48 3.43 2.78 12.96
N LEU A 49 3.40 3.13 11.67
CA LEU A 49 4.34 4.05 11.02
C LEU A 49 3.81 5.48 10.92
N GLY A 50 2.65 5.78 11.49
CA GLY A 50 1.97 7.08 11.37
C GLY A 50 1.23 7.29 10.05
N ILE A 51 1.12 6.26 9.21
CA ILE A 51 0.42 6.32 7.92
C ILE A 51 -1.08 6.09 8.16
N SER A 52 -1.93 6.96 7.64
CA SER A 52 -3.39 6.84 7.77
C SER A 52 -4.02 6.38 6.47
N MET A 53 -4.89 5.38 6.56
CA MET A 53 -5.59 4.81 5.41
C MET A 53 -6.98 4.32 5.79
N THR A 54 -7.96 4.68 4.98
CA THR A 54 -9.35 4.31 5.16
C THR A 54 -9.78 3.29 4.09
N PHE A 55 -10.61 2.33 4.48
CA PHE A 55 -11.33 1.48 3.52
C PHE A 55 -12.70 2.11 3.25
N VAL A 56 -12.92 2.57 2.03
CA VAL A 56 -14.13 3.29 1.59
C VAL A 56 -15.15 2.29 1.05
N GLN A 57 -16.40 2.39 1.49
CA GLN A 57 -17.51 1.54 1.04
C GLN A 57 -18.72 2.42 0.71
N ASP A 58 -19.16 2.42 -0.56
CA ASP A 58 -20.28 3.24 -1.03
C ASP A 58 -21.65 2.53 -0.82
N GLY A 59 -21.86 1.97 0.38
CA GLY A 59 -23.16 1.42 0.79
C GLY A 59 -23.61 0.11 0.10
N VAL A 60 -22.86 -0.43 -0.86
CA VAL A 60 -23.19 -1.70 -1.52
C VAL A 60 -22.85 -2.89 -0.64
N ARG A 61 -23.86 -3.69 -0.28
CA ARG A 61 -23.68 -5.01 0.34
C ARG A 61 -22.97 -5.93 -0.66
N ASN A 62 -21.65 -6.09 -0.54
CA ASN A 62 -20.81 -7.19 -1.08
C ASN A 62 -19.30 -7.04 -0.78
N ASN A 63 -18.89 -6.30 0.26
CA ASN A 63 -17.47 -5.95 0.51
C ASN A 63 -16.78 -5.25 -0.69
N ALA A 64 -17.56 -4.64 -1.59
CA ALA A 64 -17.06 -3.80 -2.68
C ALA A 64 -16.65 -2.44 -2.09
N GLY A 65 -15.37 -2.33 -1.72
CA GLY A 65 -14.75 -1.09 -1.27
C GLY A 65 -13.30 -1.03 -1.73
N TYR A 66 -12.62 0.07 -1.45
CA TYR A 66 -11.23 0.30 -1.83
C TYR A 66 -10.46 1.03 -0.73
N TYR A 67 -9.14 0.90 -0.73
CA TYR A 67 -8.27 1.65 0.17
C TYR A 67 -8.01 3.04 -0.38
N ARG A 68 -8.09 4.04 0.51
CA ARG A 68 -7.68 5.41 0.24
C ARG A 68 -6.61 5.81 1.25
N LEU A 69 -5.45 6.21 0.74
CA LEU A 69 -4.38 6.77 1.57
C LEU A 69 -4.74 8.19 1.98
N ASP A 70 -5.00 8.40 3.28
CA ASP A 70 -5.42 9.72 3.80
C ASP A 70 -4.22 10.56 4.25
N SER A 71 -3.14 9.93 4.73
CA SER A 71 -1.91 10.61 5.11
C SER A 71 -0.69 9.71 5.02
N TRP A 72 0.42 10.25 4.53
CA TRP A 72 1.73 9.59 4.50
C TRP A 72 2.43 9.57 5.87
N GLY A 73 1.89 10.29 6.85
CA GLY A 73 2.53 10.44 8.16
C GLY A 73 3.93 11.04 8.03
N PRO A 74 4.96 10.41 8.63
CA PRO A 74 6.35 10.89 8.55
C PRO A 74 7.05 10.57 7.22
N LEU A 75 6.41 9.83 6.31
CA LEU A 75 7.02 9.43 5.05
C LEU A 75 7.00 10.56 4.02
N ASN A 76 8.12 10.73 3.30
CA ASN A 76 8.21 11.67 2.20
C ASN A 76 7.55 11.08 0.94
N LYS A 77 6.32 11.55 0.63
CA LYS A 77 5.57 11.16 -0.57
C LYS A 77 6.38 11.31 -1.86
N GLN A 78 7.04 12.45 -2.03
CA GLN A 78 7.76 12.76 -3.29
C GLN A 78 8.91 11.79 -3.50
N TRP A 79 9.69 11.52 -2.45
CA TRP A 79 10.79 10.56 -2.52
C TRP A 79 10.30 9.17 -2.90
N ILE A 80 9.18 8.71 -2.35
CA ILE A 80 8.60 7.39 -2.68
C ILE A 80 8.13 7.35 -4.14
N ALA A 81 7.50 8.43 -4.63
CA ALA A 81 7.09 8.53 -6.03
C ALA A 81 8.28 8.47 -6.99
N ASP A 82 9.36 9.20 -6.68
CA ASP A 82 10.56 9.27 -7.52
C ASP A 82 11.38 7.97 -7.50
N ASN A 83 11.21 7.13 -6.48
CA ASN A 83 12.03 5.94 -6.24
C ASN A 83 11.23 4.62 -6.25
N HIS A 84 10.00 4.62 -6.76
CA HIS A 84 9.13 3.44 -6.70
C HIS A 84 9.72 2.17 -7.36
N ASP A 85 10.45 2.32 -8.49
CA ASP A 85 11.15 1.21 -9.14
C ASP A 85 12.27 0.63 -8.27
N PHE A 86 13.05 1.51 -7.63
CA PHE A 86 14.08 1.10 -6.68
C PHE A 86 13.48 0.38 -5.47
N ILE A 87 12.37 0.90 -4.94
CA ILE A 87 11.63 0.26 -3.84
C ILE A 87 11.13 -1.12 -4.26
N LEU A 88 10.55 -1.25 -5.46
CA LEU A 88 10.06 -2.53 -5.99
C LEU A 88 11.19 -3.55 -6.13
N ALA A 89 12.34 -3.11 -6.65
CA ALA A 89 13.51 -3.98 -6.82
C ALA A 89 14.01 -4.55 -5.48
N ALA A 90 13.85 -3.80 -4.38
CA ALA A 90 14.26 -4.20 -3.04
C ALA A 90 13.29 -5.16 -2.31
N ILE A 91 12.18 -5.56 -2.94
CA ILE A 91 11.20 -6.50 -2.34
C ILE A 91 11.65 -7.96 -2.47
N LYS A 92 12.61 -8.24 -3.35
CA LYS A 92 13.17 -9.57 -3.63
C LYS A 92 13.84 -10.18 -2.40
#